data_AF-A0A2D4NUQ7-F1
#
_entry.id   AF-A0A2D4NUQ7-F1
#
_cell.length_a   1.000
_cell.length_b   1.000
_cell.length_c   1.000
_cell.angle_alpha   90.00
_cell.angle_beta   90.00
_cell.angle_gamma   90.00
#
_symmetry.space_group_name_H-M   'P 1'
#
loop_
_entity.id
_entity.type
_entity.pdbx_description
1 polymer ?
#
loop_
_entity_poly.entity_id
_entity_poly.type
_entity_poly.pdbx_seq_one_letter_code
_entity_poly.pdbx_strand_id
1 'polypeptide(L)'
;MGPKMIIVGKMMKDVFFFLFFLGVWLVAYGVTTEGLLLPHDRRIPWIFRRVFYRPYLQIFGQIPLSEIDAAQITASNCTYDPLAILLEDATPCTNTYANWLVLILLVIFLLVANILLLNLLIAMFSYTFSKVQGNSDIYWKSQRYNLILEYHSRPALAPPFILISHLHLLFKRHIRKVQSAKRHDF
;
A
#
# COMPACT_ATOMS: atom_id res chain seq x y z
N MET A 1 -12.43 -15.04 -11.45
CA MET A 1 -11.62 -14.01 -10.76
C MET A 1 -12.00 -13.81 -9.28
N GLY A 2 -13.18 -14.27 -8.82
CA GLY A 2 -13.63 -14.14 -7.43
C GLY A 2 -12.73 -14.76 -6.33
N PRO A 3 -12.12 -15.96 -6.49
CA PRO A 3 -11.33 -16.57 -5.41
C PRO A 3 -10.11 -15.71 -5.08
N LYS A 4 -9.43 -15.16 -6.10
CA LYS A 4 -8.21 -14.36 -5.96
C LYS A 4 -8.40 -13.11 -5.10
N MET A 5 -9.58 -12.49 -5.12
CA MET A 5 -9.86 -11.26 -4.35
C MET A 5 -9.98 -11.52 -2.84
N ILE A 6 -10.52 -12.67 -2.45
CA ILE A 6 -10.64 -13.09 -1.03
C ILE A 6 -9.26 -13.44 -0.46
N ILE A 7 -8.36 -13.98 -1.29
CA ILE A 7 -6.96 -14.27 -0.92
C ILE A 7 -6.19 -12.97 -0.66
N VAL A 8 -6.32 -11.99 -1.55
CA VAL A 8 -5.68 -10.66 -1.39
C VAL A 8 -6.15 -10.00 -0.09
N GLY A 9 -7.46 -10.00 0.20
CA GLY A 9 -7.97 -9.42 1.45
C GLY A 9 -7.41 -10.07 2.72
N LYS A 10 -7.14 -11.38 2.70
CA LYS A 10 -6.56 -12.10 3.85
C LYS A 10 -5.07 -11.81 4.00
N MET A 11 -4.36 -11.57 2.90
CA MET A 11 -2.96 -11.13 2.88
C MET A 11 -2.78 -9.68 3.31
N MET A 12 -3.77 -8.80 3.07
CA MET A 12 -3.69 -7.39 3.45
C MET A 12 -3.48 -7.16 4.95
N LYS A 13 -3.93 -8.10 5.81
CA LYS A 13 -3.68 -8.01 7.26
C LYS A 13 -2.20 -8.21 7.59
N ASP A 14 -1.53 -9.13 6.90
CA ASP A 14 -0.10 -9.38 7.07
C ASP A 14 0.72 -8.19 6.51
N VAL A 15 0.26 -7.60 5.39
CA VAL A 15 0.85 -6.36 4.83
C VAL A 15 0.73 -5.19 5.79
N PHE A 16 -0.42 -5.02 6.43
CA PHE A 16 -0.63 -3.89 7.33
C PHE A 16 0.31 -3.95 8.54
N PHE A 17 0.49 -5.14 9.13
CA PHE A 17 1.45 -5.34 10.21
C PHE A 17 2.87 -5.00 9.75
N PHE A 18 3.27 -5.47 8.57
CA PHE A 18 4.58 -5.12 8.02
C PHE A 18 4.76 -3.62 7.77
N LEU A 19 3.76 -2.99 7.14
CA LEU A 19 3.78 -1.57 6.81
C LEU A 19 3.84 -0.70 8.07
N PHE A 20 3.29 -1.18 9.19
CA PHE A 20 3.44 -0.54 10.49
C PHE A 20 4.91 -0.55 10.96
N PHE A 21 5.61 -1.69 10.93
CA PHE A 21 7.03 -1.75 11.30
C PHE A 21 7.91 -0.92 10.38
N LEU A 22 7.67 -1.01 9.07
CA LEU A 22 8.37 -0.20 8.08
C LEU A 22 8.13 1.29 8.35
N GLY A 23 6.89 1.68 8.65
CA GLY A 23 6.53 3.06 8.99
C GLY A 23 7.26 3.58 10.22
N VAL A 24 7.30 2.81 11.32
CA VAL A 24 8.04 3.18 12.53
C VAL A 24 9.53 3.34 12.24
N TRP A 25 10.13 2.39 11.53
CA TRP A 25 11.55 2.44 11.15
C TRP A 25 11.87 3.64 10.24
N LEU A 26 10.98 3.90 9.27
CA LEU A 26 11.09 5.00 8.33
C LEU A 26 11.02 6.36 9.02
N VAL A 27 10.09 6.54 9.96
CA VAL A 27 9.99 7.77 10.77
C VAL A 27 11.23 7.96 11.63
N ALA A 28 11.71 6.90 12.28
CA ALA A 28 12.90 6.98 13.14
C ALA A 28 14.13 7.44 12.35
N TYR A 29 14.39 6.83 11.18
CA TYR A 29 15.47 7.25 10.30
C TYR A 29 15.26 8.67 9.75
N GLY A 30 14.09 8.96 9.19
CA GLY A 30 13.79 10.24 8.54
C GLY A 30 13.90 11.44 9.49
N VAL A 31 13.34 11.34 10.70
CA VAL A 31 13.42 12.42 11.71
C VAL A 31 14.86 12.61 12.19
N THR A 32 15.60 11.52 12.41
CA THR A 32 16.99 11.59 12.86
C THR A 32 17.88 12.24 11.81
N THR A 33 17.76 11.85 10.54
CA THR A 33 18.53 12.42 9.43
C THR A 33 18.20 13.89 9.20
N GLU A 34 16.93 14.29 9.24
CA GLU A 34 16.55 15.71 9.13
C GLU A 34 17.08 16.54 10.29
N GLY A 35 16.98 16.04 11.53
CA GLY A 35 17.52 16.73 12.69
C GLY A 35 19.05 16.92 12.64
N LEU A 36 19.77 15.98 12.03
CA LEU A 36 21.22 16.04 11.87
C LEU A 36 21.64 16.98 10.73
N LEU A 37 20.94 16.94 9.59
CA LEU A 37 21.32 17.71 8.40
C LEU A 37 20.80 19.15 8.43
N LEU A 38 19.57 19.39 8.88
CA LEU A 38 18.88 20.68 8.73
C LEU A 38 18.16 21.12 10.02
N PRO A 39 18.89 21.38 11.12
CA PRO A 39 18.28 21.71 12.42
C PRO A 39 17.50 23.04 12.46
N HIS A 40 17.73 23.92 11.48
CA HIS A 40 17.12 25.26 11.43
C HIS A 40 15.90 25.34 10.51
N ASP A 41 15.60 24.31 9.71
CA ASP A 41 14.43 24.34 8.83
C ASP A 41 13.15 24.15 9.66
N ARG A 42 12.20 25.09 9.53
CA ARG A 42 10.91 25.07 10.24
C ARG A 42 9.73 24.87 9.30
N ARG A 43 9.97 24.66 8.02
CA ARG A 43 8.91 24.51 7.01
C ARG A 43 8.32 23.12 7.07
N ILE A 44 7.20 22.99 7.76
CA ILE A 44 6.50 21.72 7.99
C ILE A 44 6.28 20.89 6.70
N PRO A 45 5.79 21.45 5.57
CA PRO A 45 5.56 20.66 4.35
C PRO A 45 6.84 20.06 3.76
N TRP A 46 7.95 20.79 3.84
CA TRP A 46 9.26 20.36 3.37
C TRP A 46 9.85 19.28 4.28
N ILE A 47 9.71 19.44 5.59
CA ILE A 47 10.11 18.43 6.59
C ILE A 47 9.33 17.13 6.35
N PHE A 48 8.01 17.17 6.17
CA PHE A 48 7.23 15.96 5.88
C PHE A 48 7.72 15.25 4.62
N ARG A 49 8.00 15.98 3.54
CA ARG A 49 8.56 15.41 2.30
C ARG A 49 9.93 14.77 2.56
N ARG A 50 10.79 15.40 3.34
CA ARG A 50 12.13 14.86 3.61
C ARG A 50 12.12 13.67 4.59
N VAL A 51 11.30 13.72 5.63
CA VAL A 51 11.18 12.65 6.65
C VAL A 51 10.51 11.40 6.09
N PHE A 52 9.45 11.54 5.27
CA PHE A 52 8.68 10.38 4.81
C PHE A 52 9.04 9.96 3.40
N TYR A 53 8.93 10.89 2.44
CA TYR A 53 8.98 10.56 1.02
C TYR A 53 10.39 10.18 0.57
N ARG A 54 11.44 10.86 1.06
CA ARG A 54 12.82 10.54 0.67
C ARG A 54 13.30 9.18 1.17
N PRO A 55 13.22 8.84 2.48
CA PRO A 55 13.56 7.50 2.94
C PRO A 55 12.77 6.39 2.27
N TYR A 56 11.49 6.63 1.96
CA TYR A 56 10.69 5.68 1.20
C TYR A 56 11.30 5.39 -0.18
N LEU A 57 11.74 6.41 -0.91
CA LEU A 57 12.40 6.23 -2.23
C LEU A 57 13.77 5.54 -2.12
N GLN A 58 14.49 5.75 -1.03
CA GLN A 58 15.79 5.08 -0.79
C GLN A 58 15.64 3.55 -0.70
N ILE A 59 14.52 3.05 -0.16
CA ILE A 59 14.20 1.60 -0.15
C ILE A 59 14.20 1.02 -1.57
N PHE A 60 13.72 1.79 -2.55
CA PHE A 60 13.70 1.40 -3.97
C PHE A 60 15.00 1.71 -4.73
N GLY A 61 16.05 2.15 -4.04
CA GLY A 61 17.37 2.42 -4.64
C GLY A 61 17.56 3.84 -5.19
N GLN A 62 16.60 4.75 -4.99
CA GLN A 62 16.78 6.17 -5.35
C GLN A 62 17.40 6.92 -4.17
N ILE A 63 18.74 7.03 -4.17
CA ILE A 63 19.49 7.65 -3.08
C ILE A 63 20.10 8.98 -3.57
N PRO A 64 19.57 10.14 -3.14
CA PRO A 64 20.14 11.44 -3.50
C PRO A 64 21.40 11.72 -2.68
N LEU A 65 22.53 11.11 -3.05
CA LEU A 65 23.82 11.30 -2.36
C LEU A 65 24.29 12.77 -2.40
N SER A 66 23.95 13.52 -3.46
CA SER A 66 24.28 14.94 -3.60
C SER A 66 23.69 15.86 -2.53
N GLU A 67 22.71 15.38 -1.76
CA GLU A 67 22.07 16.15 -0.70
C GLU A 67 22.39 15.64 0.71
N ILE A 68 22.99 14.44 0.81
CA ILE A 68 23.24 13.75 2.08
C ILE A 68 24.74 13.71 2.35
N ASP A 69 25.58 13.46 1.35
CA ASP A 69 27.02 13.34 1.50
C ASP A 69 27.70 14.70 1.41
N ALA A 70 28.40 15.09 2.48
CA ALA A 70 29.13 16.35 2.54
C ALA A 70 30.17 16.51 1.43
N ALA A 71 30.71 15.40 0.90
CA ALA A 71 31.69 15.44 -0.19
C ALA A 71 31.06 15.78 -1.55
N GLN A 72 29.75 15.55 -1.73
CA GLN A 72 29.05 15.74 -3.01
C GLN A 72 28.15 16.98 -3.01
N ILE A 73 27.90 17.59 -1.84
CA ILE A 73 27.11 18.81 -1.72
C ILE A 73 27.84 19.95 -2.42
N THR A 74 27.23 20.46 -3.49
CA THR A 74 27.76 21.58 -4.25
C THR A 74 27.59 22.86 -3.44
N ALA A 75 28.66 23.64 -3.29
CA ALA A 75 28.62 24.95 -2.63
C ALA A 75 27.63 25.86 -3.38
N SER A 76 26.46 26.07 -2.79
CA SER A 76 25.42 26.97 -3.28
C SER A 76 25.20 28.09 -2.24
N ASN A 77 24.59 29.20 -2.67
CA ASN A 77 24.25 30.31 -1.78
C ASN A 77 23.20 29.82 -0.77
N CYS A 78 23.64 29.45 0.42
CA CYS A 78 22.78 28.96 1.50
C CYS A 78 22.82 29.91 2.71
N THR A 79 21.78 29.88 3.54
CA THR A 79 21.69 30.69 4.77
C THR A 79 21.35 29.83 5.99
N TYR A 80 21.71 30.32 7.16
CA TYR A 80 21.30 29.77 8.46
C TYR A 80 20.16 30.57 9.10
N ASP A 81 19.75 31.70 8.50
CA ASP A 81 18.68 32.55 9.04
C ASP A 81 17.31 31.87 8.88
N PRO A 82 16.60 31.54 9.98
CA PRO A 82 15.29 30.89 9.91
C PRO A 82 14.23 31.73 9.18
N LEU A 83 14.34 33.06 9.23
CA LEU A 83 13.35 33.94 8.60
C LEU A 83 13.48 33.92 7.07
N ALA A 84 14.71 34.03 6.56
CA ALA A 84 15.00 33.91 5.13
C ALA A 84 14.62 32.54 4.55
N ILE A 85 14.81 31.46 5.32
CA ILE A 85 14.40 30.09 4.91
C ILE A 85 12.88 29.98 4.84
N LEU A 86 12.15 30.55 5.81
CA LEU A 86 10.69 30.49 5.87
C LEU A 86 10.03 31.30 4.74
N LEU A 87 10.65 32.41 4.33
CA LEU A 87 10.22 33.25 3.21
C LEU A 87 10.64 32.67 1.83
N GLU A 88 11.29 31.50 1.79
CA GLU A 88 11.80 30.84 0.58
C GLU A 88 12.77 31.71 -0.26
N ASP A 89 13.40 32.70 0.37
CA ASP A 89 14.36 33.61 -0.26
C ASP A 89 15.74 32.96 -0.46
N ALA A 90 16.08 31.99 0.40
CA ALA A 90 17.34 31.25 0.34
C ALA A 90 17.19 29.79 0.81
N THR A 91 18.11 28.92 0.36
CA THR A 91 18.13 27.51 0.76
C THR A 91 18.80 27.32 2.12
N PRO A 92 18.32 26.37 2.94
CA PRO A 92 18.94 26.09 4.23
C PRO A 92 20.29 25.39 4.02
N CYS A 93 21.32 25.83 4.75
CA CYS A 93 22.63 25.16 4.75
C CYS A 93 22.55 23.80 5.47
N THR A 94 23.11 22.77 4.85
CA THR A 94 23.27 21.45 5.47
C THR A 94 24.41 21.46 6.49
N ASN A 95 24.18 20.90 7.67
CA ASN A 95 25.22 20.74 8.69
C ASN A 95 26.10 19.51 8.36
N THR A 96 27.39 19.75 8.15
CA THR A 96 28.37 18.70 7.80
C THR A 96 29.08 18.09 9.02
N TYR A 97 28.84 18.60 10.23
CA TYR A 97 29.55 18.18 11.45
C TYR A 97 29.42 16.67 11.75
N ALA A 98 28.21 16.13 11.64
CA ALA A 98 27.90 14.73 11.94
C ALA A 98 27.56 13.92 10.68
N ASN A 99 28.13 14.29 9.52
CA ASN A 99 27.78 13.67 8.25
C ASN A 99 28.09 12.16 8.21
N TRP A 100 29.21 11.74 8.79
CA TRP A 100 29.61 10.32 8.92
C TRP A 100 28.53 9.48 9.62
N LEU A 101 27.87 10.04 10.63
CA LEU A 101 26.80 9.36 11.36
C LEU A 101 25.56 9.21 10.50
N VAL A 102 25.21 10.21 9.68
CA VAL A 102 24.12 10.12 8.69
C VAL A 102 24.39 9.01 7.66
N LEU A 103 25.63 8.89 7.18
CA LEU A 103 26.02 7.81 6.26
C LEU A 103 25.92 6.42 6.91
N ILE A 104 26.35 6.28 8.16
CA ILE A 104 26.18 5.03 8.92
C ILE A 104 24.69 4.70 9.09
N LEU A 105 23.87 5.69 9.47
CA LEU A 105 22.42 5.50 9.56
C LEU A 105 21.81 5.08 8.23
N LEU A 106 22.25 5.65 7.11
CA LEU A 106 21.79 5.26 5.77
C LEU A 106 22.10 3.79 5.48
N VAL A 107 23.32 3.33 5.76
CA VAL A 107 23.71 1.92 5.56
C VAL A 107 22.86 0.99 6.43
N ILE A 108 22.70 1.31 7.73
CA ILE A 108 21.88 0.51 8.65
C ILE A 108 20.41 0.51 8.21
N PHE A 109 19.89 1.67 7.79
CA PHE A 109 18.53 1.81 7.29
C PHE A 109 18.28 0.92 6.08
N LEU A 110 19.16 0.96 5.07
CA LEU A 110 19.05 0.13 3.87
C LEU A 110 19.18 -1.36 4.18
N LEU A 111 20.07 -1.74 5.11
CA LEU A 111 20.22 -3.14 5.52
C LEU A 111 18.93 -3.65 6.18
N VAL A 112 18.38 -2.91 7.15
CA VAL A 112 17.16 -3.32 7.84
C VAL A 112 15.95 -3.30 6.89
N ALA A 113 15.78 -2.24 6.11
CA ALA A 113 14.64 -2.10 5.21
C ALA A 113 14.67 -3.13 4.07
N ASN A 114 15.80 -3.23 3.36
CA ASN A 114 15.85 -4.02 2.12
C ASN A 114 16.22 -5.49 2.38
N ILE A 115 17.11 -5.77 3.33
CA ILE A 115 17.58 -7.15 3.56
C ILE A 115 16.72 -7.86 4.61
N LEU A 116 16.31 -7.18 5.67
CA LEU A 116 15.49 -7.82 6.70
C LEU A 116 14.00 -7.70 6.37
N LEU A 117 13.49 -6.47 6.27
CA LEU A 117 12.06 -6.21 6.18
C LEU A 117 11.47 -6.72 4.84
N LEU A 118 11.99 -6.29 3.69
CA LEU A 118 11.43 -6.74 2.40
C LEU A 118 11.50 -8.26 2.22
N ASN A 119 12.60 -8.91 2.61
CA ASN A 119 12.72 -10.37 2.51
C ASN A 119 11.72 -11.08 3.44
N LEU A 120 11.49 -10.56 4.65
CA LEU A 120 10.48 -11.09 5.55
C LEU A 120 9.06 -10.88 4.99
N LEU A 121 8.77 -9.73 4.37
CA LEU A 121 7.48 -9.50 3.71
C LEU A 121 7.23 -10.50 2.59
N ILE A 122 8.22 -10.74 1.74
CA ILE A 122 8.13 -11.74 0.66
C ILE A 122 7.92 -13.13 1.25
N ALA A 123 8.62 -13.49 2.33
CA ALA A 123 8.44 -14.77 3.01
C ALA A 123 7.03 -14.93 3.60
N MET A 124 6.49 -13.90 4.25
CA MET A 124 5.13 -13.88 4.78
C MET A 124 4.09 -13.98 3.67
N PHE A 125 4.28 -13.27 2.56
CA PHE A 125 3.42 -13.40 1.38
C PHE A 125 3.47 -14.80 0.81
N SER A 126 4.65 -15.39 0.65
CA SER A 126 4.82 -16.75 0.16
C SER A 126 4.15 -17.78 1.07
N TYR A 127 4.26 -17.61 2.39
CA TYR A 127 3.60 -18.46 3.37
C TYR A 127 2.08 -18.35 3.30
N THR A 128 1.53 -17.13 3.35
CA THR A 128 0.09 -16.92 3.25
C THR A 128 -0.43 -17.34 1.88
N PHE A 129 0.36 -17.17 0.80
CA PHE A 129 0.00 -17.61 -0.54
C PHE A 129 -0.08 -19.12 -0.61
N SER A 130 0.95 -19.82 -0.14
CA SER A 130 0.97 -21.28 -0.11
C SER A 130 -0.14 -21.85 0.77
N LYS A 131 -0.40 -21.26 1.94
CA LYS A 131 -1.48 -21.69 2.85
C LYS A 131 -2.86 -21.50 2.22
N VAL A 132 -3.09 -20.37 1.55
CA VAL A 132 -4.38 -20.09 0.93
C VAL A 132 -4.56 -20.85 -0.38
N GLN A 133 -3.47 -21.07 -1.13
CA GLN A 133 -3.44 -21.94 -2.31
C GLN A 133 -3.67 -23.41 -1.91
N GLY A 134 -3.18 -23.88 -0.76
CA GLY A 134 -3.47 -25.22 -0.25
C GLY A 134 -4.96 -25.49 0.00
N ASN A 135 -5.73 -24.46 0.36
CA ASN A 135 -7.20 -24.53 0.47
C ASN A 135 -7.93 -24.08 -0.81
N SER A 136 -7.22 -23.67 -1.85
CA SER A 136 -7.81 -23.05 -3.03
C SER A 136 -8.71 -23.99 -3.82
N ASP A 137 -8.50 -25.32 -3.75
CA ASP A 137 -9.40 -26.30 -4.38
C ASP A 137 -10.80 -26.29 -3.77
N ILE A 138 -10.91 -26.14 -2.45
CA ILE A 138 -12.20 -26.04 -1.76
C ILE A 138 -12.87 -24.71 -2.10
N TYR A 139 -12.11 -23.61 -2.09
CA TYR A 139 -12.63 -22.30 -2.49
C TYR A 139 -13.05 -22.27 -3.96
N TRP A 140 -12.28 -22.89 -4.84
CA TRP A 140 -12.59 -23.02 -6.27
C TRP A 140 -13.84 -23.84 -6.51
N LYS A 141 -13.97 -24.99 -5.83
CA LYS A 141 -15.17 -25.83 -5.91
C LYS A 141 -16.41 -25.12 -5.36
N SER A 142 -16.29 -24.38 -4.25
CA SER A 142 -17.38 -23.58 -3.69
C SER A 142 -17.79 -22.40 -4.61
N GLN A 143 -16.81 -21.65 -5.12
CA GLN A 143 -17.05 -20.57 -6.09
C GLN A 143 -17.67 -21.09 -7.38
N ARG A 144 -17.21 -22.23 -7.88
CA ARG A 144 -17.78 -22.89 -9.06
C ARG A 144 -19.22 -23.32 -8.81
N TYR A 145 -19.52 -23.91 -7.65
CA TYR A 145 -20.89 -24.30 -7.30
C TYR A 145 -21.83 -23.09 -7.25
N ASN A 146 -21.44 -22.01 -6.56
CA ASN A 146 -22.23 -20.79 -6.48
C ASN A 146 -22.45 -20.16 -7.87
N LEU A 147 -21.42 -20.13 -8.72
CA LEU A 147 -21.54 -19.61 -10.09
C LEU A 147 -22.52 -20.46 -10.90
N ILE A 148 -22.44 -21.79 -10.81
CA ILE A 148 -23.34 -22.70 -11.52
C ILE A 148 -24.79 -22.53 -11.01
N LEU A 149 -25.00 -22.42 -9.70
CA LEU A 149 -26.32 -22.15 -9.12
C LEU A 149 -26.90 -20.82 -9.61
N GLU A 150 -26.09 -19.78 -9.65
CA GLU A 150 -26.51 -18.48 -10.15
C GLU A 150 -26.90 -18.56 -11.62
N TYR A 151 -26.07 -19.18 -12.47
CA TYR A 151 -26.39 -19.38 -13.89
C TYR A 151 -27.62 -20.27 -14.12
N HIS A 152 -27.84 -21.30 -13.30
CA HIS A 152 -28.99 -22.18 -13.40
C HIS A 152 -30.30 -21.49 -12.94
N SER A 153 -30.22 -20.57 -11.98
CA SER A 153 -31.40 -19.84 -11.49
C SER A 153 -31.78 -18.64 -12.36
N ARG A 154 -30.85 -18.16 -13.21
CA ARG A 154 -31.14 -17.10 -14.19
C ARG A 154 -31.90 -17.68 -15.40
N PRO A 155 -32.92 -16.96 -15.92
CA PRO A 155 -33.59 -17.38 -17.15
C PRO A 155 -32.59 -17.42 -18.31
N ALA A 156 -32.67 -18.45 -19.16
CA ALA A 156 -31.70 -18.77 -20.21
C ALA A 156 -31.56 -17.74 -21.35
N LEU A 157 -32.26 -16.59 -21.29
CA LEU A 157 -32.18 -15.56 -22.32
C LEU A 157 -31.00 -14.63 -22.07
N ALA A 158 -30.25 -14.34 -23.14
CA ALA A 158 -29.15 -13.39 -23.12
C ALA A 158 -29.59 -12.04 -22.50
N PRO A 159 -28.69 -11.30 -21.82
CA PRO A 159 -28.99 -10.04 -21.15
C PRO A 159 -29.84 -9.03 -21.94
N PRO A 160 -29.73 -8.88 -23.29
CA PRO A 160 -30.63 -8.00 -24.04
C PRO A 160 -32.11 -8.44 -24.07
N PHE A 161 -32.43 -9.73 -23.89
CA PHE A 161 -33.82 -10.25 -23.98
C PHE A 161 -34.44 -10.61 -22.62
N ILE A 162 -33.78 -10.29 -21.50
CA ILE A 162 -34.24 -10.59 -20.14
C ILE A 162 -35.60 -9.93 -19.81
N LEU A 163 -35.91 -8.77 -20.41
CA LEU A 163 -37.16 -8.04 -20.23
C LEU A 163 -38.39 -8.86 -20.65
N ILE A 164 -38.31 -9.61 -21.76
CA ILE A 164 -39.41 -10.45 -22.27
C ILE A 164 -39.66 -11.62 -21.32
N SER A 165 -38.59 -12.19 -20.75
CA SER A 165 -38.71 -13.30 -19.79
C SER A 165 -39.37 -12.86 -18.48
N HIS A 166 -39.03 -11.67 -17.96
CA HIS A 166 -39.68 -11.09 -16.78
C HIS A 166 -41.14 -10.70 -17.04
N LEU A 167 -41.46 -10.15 -18.21
CA LEU A 167 -42.85 -9.86 -18.62
C LEU A 167 -43.71 -11.13 -18.66
N HIS A 168 -43.21 -12.22 -19.23
CA HIS A 168 -43.93 -13.50 -19.26
C HIS A 168 -44.11 -14.10 -17.85
N LEU A 169 -43.11 -13.99 -16.97
CA LEU A 169 -43.20 -14.41 -15.57
C LEU A 169 -44.22 -13.60 -14.76
N LEU A 170 -44.26 -12.28 -14.97
CA LEU A 170 -45.24 -11.38 -14.37
C LEU A 170 -46.66 -11.65 -14.86
N PHE A 171 -46.83 -11.85 -16.17
CA PHE A 171 -48.12 -12.19 -16.78
C PHE A 171 -48.65 -13.54 -16.29
N LYS A 172 -47.77 -14.55 -16.19
CA LYS A 172 -48.10 -15.86 -15.60
C LYS A 172 -48.44 -15.76 -14.11
N ARG A 173 -47.78 -14.88 -13.34
CA ARG A 173 -48.11 -14.61 -11.92
C ARG A 173 -49.46 -13.92 -11.77
N HIS A 174 -49.77 -12.94 -12.63
CA HIS A 174 -51.05 -12.24 -12.60
C HIS A 174 -52.23 -13.11 -13.00
N ILE A 175 -52.05 -14.02 -13.97
CA ILE A 175 -53.11 -14.92 -14.42
C ILE A 175 -53.31 -16.12 -13.49
N ARG A 176 -52.24 -16.69 -12.91
CA ARG A 176 -52.36 -17.92 -12.12
C ARG A 176 -52.59 -17.73 -10.61
N LYS A 177 -52.57 -16.50 -10.06
CA LYS A 177 -52.72 -16.23 -8.60
C LYS A 177 -51.95 -17.22 -7.70
N VAL A 178 -50.76 -17.69 -8.10
CA VAL A 178 -50.01 -18.66 -7.29
C VAL A 178 -49.35 -17.93 -6.12
N GLN A 179 -49.73 -18.30 -4.90
CA GLN A 179 -49.14 -17.79 -3.67
C GLN A 179 -47.62 -18.01 -3.65
N SER A 180 -46.92 -16.96 -3.21
CA SER A 180 -45.48 -16.96 -3.03
C SER A 180 -45.08 -17.98 -1.95
N ALA A 181 -44.60 -19.15 -2.33
CA ALA A 181 -43.77 -19.94 -1.43
C ALA A 181 -42.46 -19.15 -1.23
N LYS A 182 -42.40 -18.37 -0.15
CA LYS A 182 -41.15 -17.79 0.37
C LYS A 182 -40.20 -18.96 0.62
N ARG A 183 -39.15 -19.08 -0.19
CA ARG A 183 -38.03 -19.95 0.12
C ARG A 183 -37.27 -19.26 1.25
N HIS A 184 -37.35 -19.83 2.45
CA HIS A 184 -36.54 -19.42 3.58
C HIS A 184 -35.10 -19.87 3.28
N ASP A 185 -34.23 -18.91 3.01
CA ASP A 185 -32.78 -19.12 2.98
C ASP A 185 -32.32 -19.28 4.44
N PHE A 186 -31.64 -20.40 4.73
CA PHE A 186 -30.83 -20.65 5.92
C PHE A 186 -29.36 -20.60 5.52
#